data_AF-A0A1Y4AP51-F1
#
_entry.id   AF-A0A1Y4AP51-F1
#
_cell.length_a   1.000
_cell.length_b   1.000
_cell.length_c   1.000
_cell.angle_alpha   90.00
_cell.angle_beta   90.00
_cell.angle_gamma   90.00
#
_symmetry.space_group_name_H-M   'P 1'
#
loop_
_entity.id
_entity.type
_entity.pdbx_description
1 polymer ?
#
loop_
_entity_poly.entity_id
_entity_poly.type
_entity_poly.pdbx_seq_one_letter_code
_entity_poly.pdbx_strand_id
1 'polypeptide(L)'
;MKKRDSIHLLLAAAALLLATAACTKDELADGDRLPEGQYPLEIARITLGVEGGEAQPWGAPQTRVSEIADGTGSVFDAGDRFAVQIDGKKEVGTYTVQDDGSAEAENPLYWSDRNDHTVNAWYPDTNGTLDLSDQSQSLAYLLGGTGTGDYESPVELTFTHQLAKVRITPTDDALGEVTSLQLYTYTQCTYEKGKVVQGTDEGWIKMKKCEYTDNGATITCWEANVVPGYAISKLRANGTEERDLSSAFTPEAGKVYNITLEKDKGYTIDENGTYIVYSEEGLRAWAGSLWSNPSLSIILTADIKLTPPADGGSNWNPINTYQGTFDGGGHTISGLVIKGNSTRLGFFQFLKSATVKNLTLENVQITNDFSWDGMSYVGGVAGENEGSVIENCFVSGSVIGNAIGKWSKSCVGGVAGRISNAGTVYFDAIGCGTSATVKGHNRVGGVAGEVILDNVASCYATGSVTLESKVTDDTYIGGVVGYCYDSFISGCYATGSVTGSGSGTIYVGGVLGTSLCATLNACYHAQGKVSGPNGTTGGVLGQNILDSYFGGGVLNVCYWENNGQEKGIGTNEGGTVLEATKVDGTTVTWQTAIEAMNAKLDWLRTGWHYELKDGNRLPTLKKL
;
A
#
# COMPACT_ATOMS: atom_id res chain seq x y z
N MET A 1 33.22 -16.39 59.62
CA MET A 1 34.34 -17.13 60.27
C MET A 1 34.06 -17.25 61.76
N LYS A 2 34.25 -18.43 62.38
CA LYS A 2 34.48 -18.53 63.83
C LYS A 2 35.77 -17.77 64.18
N LYS A 3 35.71 -16.77 65.08
CA LYS A 3 36.62 -16.55 66.22
C LYS A 3 36.50 -15.13 66.80
N ARG A 4 36.42 -15.09 68.14
CA ARG A 4 37.02 -14.11 69.09
C ARG A 4 36.46 -12.69 69.08
N ASP A 5 36.47 -11.91 70.15
CA ASP A 5 36.69 -12.02 71.60
C ASP A 5 36.20 -10.63 72.08
N SER A 6 35.24 -10.54 73.01
CA SER A 6 35.44 -10.11 74.41
C SER A 6 35.69 -8.60 74.65
N ILE A 7 35.15 -8.11 75.79
CA ILE A 7 35.63 -7.00 76.65
C ILE A 7 35.24 -5.57 76.18
N HIS A 8 34.72 -4.62 76.98
CA HIS A 8 34.32 -4.51 78.38
C HIS A 8 33.71 -3.10 78.63
N LEU A 9 32.69 -3.03 79.50
CA LEU A 9 32.61 -2.13 80.68
C LEU A 9 32.59 -0.60 80.43
N LEU A 10 31.61 0.17 80.95
CA LEU A 10 31.55 0.50 82.38
C LEU A 10 30.19 1.10 82.77
N LEU A 11 29.65 0.56 83.87
CA LEU A 11 28.66 1.20 84.73
C LEU A 11 29.27 2.44 85.40
N ALA A 12 28.48 3.50 85.57
CA ALA A 12 28.49 4.31 86.79
C ALA A 12 27.14 5.03 86.97
N ALA A 13 26.51 4.76 88.10
CA ALA A 13 25.26 5.33 88.56
C ALA A 13 25.47 6.67 89.29
N ALA A 14 24.41 7.49 89.29
CA ALA A 14 23.75 8.05 90.48
C ALA A 14 23.60 9.59 90.57
N ALA A 15 22.32 9.97 90.78
CA ALA A 15 21.79 11.15 91.50
C ALA A 15 21.93 12.53 90.80
N LEU A 16 20.96 13.45 90.86
CA LEU A 16 20.10 13.84 91.98
C LEU A 16 18.91 14.71 91.49
N LEU A 17 17.83 14.68 92.26
CA LEU A 17 16.53 15.38 92.21
C LEU A 17 16.46 16.82 91.65
N LEU A 18 15.31 17.15 91.04
CA LEU A 18 14.45 18.27 91.47
C LEU A 18 13.00 18.10 90.99
N ALA A 19 12.06 18.38 91.88
CA ALA A 19 10.63 18.09 91.79
C ALA A 19 9.80 19.31 91.30
N THR A 20 8.76 18.98 90.52
CA THR A 20 7.40 19.57 90.45
C THR A 20 7.20 21.10 90.49
N ALA A 21 6.65 21.66 89.41
CA ALA A 21 5.60 22.69 89.46
C ALA A 21 4.73 22.63 88.19
N ALA A 22 3.42 22.74 88.38
CA ALA A 22 2.34 22.39 87.46
C ALA A 22 1.92 23.50 86.47
N CYS A 23 1.28 23.09 85.36
CA CYS A 23 0.12 23.71 84.68
C CYS A 23 -0.44 22.67 83.70
N THR A 24 -1.44 21.84 84.02
CA THR A 24 -2.90 22.08 83.96
C THR A 24 -3.39 22.85 82.73
N LYS A 25 -3.86 22.14 81.70
CA LYS A 25 -5.28 22.15 81.29
C LYS A 25 -5.51 21.09 80.19
N ASP A 26 -5.91 19.90 80.62
CA ASP A 26 -6.84 19.07 79.86
C ASP A 26 -8.20 19.76 79.93
N GLU A 27 -8.74 20.17 78.78
CA GLU A 27 -10.19 20.19 78.60
C GLU A 27 -10.54 19.05 77.64
N LEU A 28 -10.76 17.88 78.25
CA LEU A 28 -11.59 16.81 77.70
C LEU A 28 -13.02 17.35 77.57
N ALA A 29 -13.35 17.79 76.37
CA ALA A 29 -14.72 18.07 75.94
C ALA A 29 -14.96 17.53 74.52
N ASP A 30 -14.70 16.23 74.37
CA ASP A 30 -15.42 15.29 73.49
C ASP A 30 -14.77 13.93 73.75
N GLY A 31 -15.54 12.91 74.14
CA GLY A 31 -15.01 11.57 74.42
C GLY A 31 -14.30 10.92 73.24
N ASP A 32 -14.48 11.49 72.05
CA ASP A 32 -14.04 10.93 70.78
C ASP A 32 -12.86 11.70 70.15
N ARG A 33 -12.49 12.90 70.63
CA ARG A 33 -11.43 13.73 70.01
C ARG A 33 -10.04 13.49 70.61
N LEU A 34 -9.04 13.37 69.74
CA LEU A 34 -7.64 13.19 70.12
C LEU A 34 -6.93 14.54 70.35
N PRO A 35 -5.97 14.63 71.28
CA PRO A 35 -5.08 15.80 71.41
C PRO A 35 -4.41 16.19 70.09
N GLU A 36 -4.58 17.45 69.69
CA GLU A 36 -4.03 18.00 68.45
C GLU A 36 -2.49 17.85 68.41
N GLY A 37 -1.97 17.34 67.30
CA GLY A 37 -0.53 17.19 67.05
C GLY A 37 0.17 16.00 67.75
N GLN A 38 -0.56 15.12 68.45
CA GLN A 38 0.07 14.00 69.19
C GLN A 38 0.06 12.65 68.46
N TYR A 39 -0.83 12.45 67.47
CA TYR A 39 -1.05 11.16 66.82
C TYR A 39 -0.83 11.28 65.30
N PRO A 40 0.43 11.17 64.81
CA PRO A 40 0.71 11.29 63.38
C PRO A 40 0.12 10.11 62.59
N LEU A 41 -0.28 10.37 61.35
CA LEU A 41 -0.67 9.34 60.39
C LEU A 41 0.57 8.55 59.97
N GLU A 42 0.61 7.27 60.37
CA GLU A 42 1.62 6.30 59.97
C GLU A 42 1.15 5.49 58.75
N ILE A 43 1.98 5.44 57.71
CA ILE A 43 1.74 4.64 56.51
C ILE A 43 2.64 3.41 56.59
N ALA A 44 2.07 2.27 56.97
CA ALA A 44 2.84 1.03 57.11
C ALA A 44 3.32 0.49 55.77
N ARG A 45 2.52 0.66 54.72
CA ARG A 45 2.84 0.09 53.40
C ARG A 45 2.11 0.82 52.29
N ILE A 46 2.84 1.05 51.20
CA ILE A 46 2.27 1.46 49.93
C ILE A 46 2.14 0.22 49.05
N THR A 47 0.93 -0.05 48.57
CA THR A 47 0.67 -1.09 47.58
C THR A 47 0.09 -0.48 46.31
N LEU A 48 0.48 -1.03 45.16
CA LEU A 48 -0.13 -0.71 43.87
C LEU A 48 -1.19 -1.75 43.58
N GLY A 49 -2.43 -1.29 43.42
CA GLY A 49 -3.58 -2.11 43.07
C GLY A 49 -3.42 -2.75 41.70
N VAL A 50 -4.08 -3.90 41.51
CA VAL A 50 -4.08 -4.63 40.24
C VAL A 50 -5.20 -4.09 39.36
N GLU A 51 -4.84 -3.60 38.18
CA GLU A 51 -5.80 -3.09 37.22
C GLU A 51 -6.45 -4.22 36.43
N GLY A 52 -7.79 -4.16 36.33
CA GLY A 52 -8.61 -5.25 35.84
C GLY A 52 -8.29 -5.69 34.41
N GLY A 53 -7.71 -6.88 34.31
CA GLY A 53 -7.75 -7.83 33.20
C GLY A 53 -7.71 -9.23 33.83
N GLU A 54 -8.26 -10.25 33.16
CA GLU A 54 -8.25 -11.63 33.68
C GLU A 54 -6.85 -11.99 34.20
N ALA A 55 -6.81 -12.58 35.40
CA ALA A 55 -5.58 -13.13 35.95
C ALA A 55 -4.95 -14.03 34.90
N GLN A 56 -3.79 -13.64 34.38
CA GLN A 56 -2.99 -14.50 33.51
C GLN A 56 -2.78 -15.85 34.23
N PRO A 57 -2.68 -16.98 33.53
CA PRO A 57 -2.97 -18.33 34.06
C PRO A 57 -2.08 -18.85 35.21
N TRP A 58 -1.20 -18.02 35.75
CA TRP A 58 -0.11 -18.40 36.65
C TRP A 58 -0.34 -18.03 38.13
N GLY A 59 -1.59 -17.81 38.54
CA GLY A 59 -2.06 -18.20 39.88
C GLY A 59 -1.34 -17.63 41.11
N ALA A 60 -0.93 -16.35 41.10
CA ALA A 60 -0.51 -15.61 42.29
C ALA A 60 -1.18 -14.23 42.32
N PRO A 61 -1.57 -13.68 43.49
CA PRO A 61 -2.10 -12.32 43.59
C PRO A 61 -0.98 -11.34 43.25
N GLN A 62 -0.90 -10.93 41.99
CA GLN A 62 0.16 -10.05 41.50
C GLN A 62 -0.19 -8.60 41.85
N THR A 63 0.32 -8.08 42.97
CA THR A 63 0.60 -6.63 43.03
C THR A 63 1.46 -6.29 41.82
N ARG A 64 1.11 -5.25 41.06
CA ARG A 64 1.75 -4.78 39.82
C ARG A 64 1.15 -5.34 38.52
N VAL A 65 0.97 -4.43 37.57
CA VAL A 65 1.46 -4.64 36.21
C VAL A 65 2.94 -5.03 36.32
N SER A 66 3.26 -6.33 36.46
CA SER A 66 4.62 -6.75 36.81
C SER A 66 5.56 -6.76 35.59
N GLU A 67 6.57 -5.89 35.67
CA GLU A 67 7.77 -5.72 34.84
C GLU A 67 8.87 -6.69 35.27
N ILE A 68 8.64 -7.99 35.15
CA ILE A 68 9.63 -8.97 35.63
C ILE A 68 10.74 -9.17 34.57
N ALA A 69 11.48 -8.11 34.19
CA ALA A 69 12.87 -8.22 33.67
C ALA A 69 13.60 -6.91 33.26
N ASP A 70 12.97 -5.74 33.09
CA ASP A 70 13.59 -4.62 32.34
C ASP A 70 13.83 -3.30 33.13
N GLY A 71 13.51 -3.26 34.43
CA GLY A 71 14.05 -2.23 35.33
C GLY A 71 13.63 -0.79 35.06
N THR A 72 12.49 -0.50 34.41
CA THR A 72 11.97 0.89 34.28
C THR A 72 10.45 0.97 34.08
N GLY A 73 9.65 0.61 35.07
CA GLY A 73 8.25 1.01 35.03
C GLY A 73 7.64 1.39 36.37
N SER A 74 6.34 1.16 36.54
CA SER A 74 5.45 1.81 37.52
C SER A 74 5.78 1.39 38.95
N VAL A 75 6.96 1.77 39.42
CA VAL A 75 7.48 1.56 40.76
C VAL A 75 7.61 2.93 41.39
N PHE A 76 7.14 3.06 42.63
CA PHE A 76 7.59 4.18 43.44
C PHE A 76 9.06 3.95 43.77
N ASP A 77 9.93 4.81 43.26
CA ASP A 77 11.35 4.79 43.58
C ASP A 77 11.60 5.51 44.91
N ALA A 78 12.68 5.14 45.59
CA ALA A 78 13.09 5.86 46.78
C ALA A 78 13.33 7.34 46.44
N GLY A 79 12.69 8.24 47.19
CA GLY A 79 12.67 9.67 46.92
C GLY A 79 11.42 10.16 46.18
N ASP A 80 10.54 9.29 45.69
CA ASP A 80 9.26 9.72 45.12
C ASP A 80 8.36 10.34 46.20
N ARG A 81 7.83 11.51 45.91
CA ARG A 81 6.94 12.27 46.80
C ARG A 81 5.49 12.09 46.40
N PHE A 82 4.62 11.76 47.34
CA PHE A 82 3.18 11.70 47.16
C PHE A 82 2.45 12.51 48.22
N ALA A 83 1.29 13.03 47.85
CA ALA A 83 0.45 13.80 48.76
C ALA A 83 -0.62 12.91 49.40
N VAL A 84 -1.03 13.27 50.61
CA VAL A 84 -2.00 12.53 51.42
C VAL A 84 -3.03 13.49 52.02
N GLN A 85 -4.28 13.06 52.14
CA GLN A 85 -5.39 13.85 52.66
C GLN A 85 -6.39 12.96 53.43
N ILE A 86 -6.71 13.33 54.67
CA ILE A 86 -7.71 12.63 55.52
C ILE A 86 -9.10 13.26 55.30
N ASP A 87 -10.11 12.45 54.99
CA ASP A 87 -11.53 12.82 54.82
C ASP A 87 -11.80 14.01 53.87
N GLY A 88 -10.89 14.31 52.95
CA GLY A 88 -11.03 15.47 52.08
C GLY A 88 -10.85 16.82 52.79
N LYS A 89 -10.37 16.84 54.04
CA LYS A 89 -10.09 18.07 54.82
C LYS A 89 -9.06 18.96 54.12
N LYS A 90 -9.02 20.27 54.42
CA LYS A 90 -8.15 21.22 53.70
C LYS A 90 -6.64 20.91 53.82
N GLU A 91 -6.23 20.25 54.89
CA GLU A 91 -4.83 19.91 55.14
C GLU A 91 -4.37 18.76 54.25
N VAL A 92 -3.18 18.91 53.67
CA VAL A 92 -2.54 17.92 52.81
C VAL A 92 -1.13 17.69 53.35
N GLY A 93 -0.81 16.43 53.63
CA GLY A 93 0.52 16.00 54.00
C GLY A 93 1.31 15.56 52.77
N THR A 94 2.63 15.58 52.89
CA THR A 94 3.54 15.07 51.85
C THR A 94 4.44 14.01 52.46
N TYR A 95 4.56 12.90 51.75
CA TYR A 95 5.29 11.73 52.18
C TYR A 95 6.25 11.30 51.07
N THR A 96 7.42 10.81 51.45
CA THR A 96 8.48 10.39 50.54
C THR A 96 8.75 8.91 50.71
N VAL A 97 8.75 8.18 49.59
CA VAL A 97 9.01 6.74 49.58
C VAL A 97 10.47 6.45 49.90
N GLN A 98 10.69 5.45 50.75
CA GLN A 98 12.01 5.04 51.23
C GLN A 98 12.49 3.77 50.51
N ASP A 99 13.78 3.46 50.64
CA ASP A 99 14.43 2.29 50.01
C ASP A 99 13.77 0.95 50.40
N ASP A 100 13.14 0.87 51.57
CA ASP A 100 12.45 -0.33 52.07
C ASP A 100 10.95 -0.39 51.69
N GLY A 101 10.47 0.59 50.92
CA GLY A 101 9.08 0.73 50.50
C GLY A 101 8.13 1.33 51.55
N SER A 102 8.66 1.76 52.71
CA SER A 102 7.93 2.59 53.66
C SER A 102 7.84 4.04 53.18
N ALA A 103 7.05 4.86 53.88
CA ALA A 103 6.90 6.29 53.57
C ALA A 103 7.27 7.14 54.78
N GLU A 104 8.17 8.10 54.58
CA GLU A 104 8.53 9.08 55.60
C GLU A 104 7.75 10.37 55.39
N ALA A 105 7.14 10.89 56.46
CA ALA A 105 6.39 12.14 56.40
C ALA A 105 7.33 13.35 56.35
N GLU A 106 7.24 14.17 55.30
CA GLU A 106 7.86 15.49 55.27
C GLU A 106 6.96 16.53 55.96
N ASN A 107 5.67 16.49 55.60
CA ASN A 107 4.61 17.26 56.25
C ASN A 107 3.60 16.26 56.82
N PRO A 108 3.70 15.88 58.12
CA PRO A 108 2.84 14.87 58.71
C PRO A 108 1.40 15.37 58.86
N LEU A 109 0.45 14.45 58.64
CA LEU A 109 -0.94 14.63 59.05
C LEU A 109 -1.18 13.98 60.42
N TYR A 110 -2.21 14.42 61.12
CA TYR A 110 -2.56 13.92 62.45
C TYR A 110 -4.02 13.50 62.51
N TRP A 111 -4.30 12.44 63.28
CA TRP A 111 -5.65 11.98 63.56
C TRP A 111 -6.41 12.97 64.45
N SER A 112 -7.68 13.24 64.13
CA SER A 112 -8.52 14.19 64.90
C SER A 112 -9.41 13.51 65.94
N ASP A 113 -9.72 12.24 65.73
CA ASP A 113 -10.62 11.45 66.57
C ASP A 113 -10.30 9.96 66.41
N ARG A 114 -11.05 9.12 67.12
CA ARG A 114 -10.79 7.67 67.23
C ARG A 114 -11.50 6.83 66.17
N ASN A 115 -12.23 7.44 65.23
CA ASN A 115 -12.98 6.69 64.23
C ASN A 115 -12.10 6.32 63.03
N ASP A 116 -12.59 5.37 62.24
CA ASP A 116 -12.02 5.09 60.92
C ASP A 116 -12.22 6.31 60.00
N HIS A 117 -11.13 6.75 59.37
CA HIS A 117 -11.18 7.78 58.34
C HIS A 117 -10.70 7.28 56.99
N THR A 118 -11.17 7.94 55.93
CA THR A 118 -10.67 7.67 54.58
C THR A 118 -9.42 8.50 54.33
N VAL A 119 -8.35 7.84 53.93
CA VAL A 119 -7.10 8.47 53.53
C VAL A 119 -6.98 8.41 52.02
N ASN A 120 -6.99 9.56 51.36
CA ASN A 120 -6.72 9.67 49.94
C ASN A 120 -5.26 10.05 49.72
N ALA A 121 -4.65 9.54 48.67
CA ALA A 121 -3.28 9.85 48.30
C ALA A 121 -3.14 10.01 46.79
N TRP A 122 -2.13 10.76 46.33
CA TRP A 122 -1.89 10.92 44.90
C TRP A 122 -0.43 11.20 44.57
N TYR A 123 -0.04 10.79 43.35
CA TYR A 123 1.25 11.06 42.74
C TYR A 123 1.07 11.62 41.32
N PRO A 124 1.76 12.71 40.96
CA PRO A 124 2.71 13.50 41.77
C PRO A 124 2.05 14.23 42.96
N ASP A 125 2.82 14.69 43.95
CA ASP A 125 2.33 15.43 45.14
C ASP A 125 1.76 16.84 44.84
N THR A 126 1.73 17.24 43.57
CA THR A 126 1.29 18.56 43.10
C THR A 126 0.00 18.48 42.28
N ASN A 127 -0.52 19.64 41.89
CA ASN A 127 -1.49 19.76 40.81
C ASN A 127 -0.78 20.40 39.62
N GLY A 128 -1.18 20.07 38.38
CA GLY A 128 -0.55 20.68 37.23
C GLY A 128 -0.93 20.05 35.90
N THR A 129 0.01 20.13 34.96
CA THR A 129 -0.10 19.56 33.62
C THR A 129 0.84 18.37 33.50
N LEU A 130 0.35 17.28 32.89
CA LEU A 130 1.12 16.11 32.55
C LEU A 130 1.34 16.07 31.03
N ASP A 131 2.60 15.98 30.61
CA ASP A 131 2.98 15.82 29.21
C ASP A 131 3.00 14.34 28.81
N LEU A 132 2.27 13.99 27.76
CA LEU A 132 2.12 12.64 27.22
C LEU A 132 2.72 12.53 25.81
N SER A 133 3.24 13.63 25.25
CA SER A 133 3.64 13.75 23.84
C SER A 133 4.81 12.83 23.45
N ASP A 134 5.79 12.63 24.33
CA ASP A 134 6.94 11.75 24.09
C ASP A 134 7.17 10.80 25.26
N GLN A 135 6.61 9.59 25.17
CA GLN A 135 6.82 8.53 26.14
C GLN A 135 7.85 7.50 25.64
N SER A 136 8.67 7.82 24.63
CA SER A 136 9.57 6.85 24.00
C SER A 136 10.68 6.31 24.92
N GLN A 137 11.06 7.10 25.94
CA GLN A 137 12.09 6.72 26.93
C GLN A 137 11.47 6.29 28.26
N SER A 138 10.41 6.98 28.70
CA SER A 138 9.71 6.72 29.95
C SER A 138 8.22 6.97 29.79
N LEU A 139 7.41 6.13 30.41
CA LEU A 139 5.95 6.31 30.44
C LEU A 139 5.57 7.42 31.42
N ALA A 140 4.55 8.19 31.07
CA ALA A 140 3.99 9.22 31.96
C ALA A 140 2.96 8.59 32.88
N TYR A 141 2.95 8.97 34.16
CA TYR A 141 2.07 8.34 35.15
C TYR A 141 1.33 9.38 35.99
N LEU A 142 0.10 9.04 36.33
CA LEU A 142 -0.74 9.75 37.29
C LEU A 142 -1.43 8.68 38.14
N LEU A 143 -1.22 8.74 39.45
CA LEU A 143 -1.71 7.72 40.37
C LEU A 143 -2.63 8.35 41.42
N GLY A 144 -3.71 7.65 41.73
CA GLY A 144 -4.64 7.98 42.80
C GLY A 144 -4.76 6.77 43.73
N GLY A 145 -4.61 7.00 45.03
CA GLY A 145 -4.65 5.99 46.06
C GLY A 145 -5.67 6.27 47.14
N THR A 146 -6.20 5.20 47.72
CA THR A 146 -7.15 5.28 48.84
C THR A 146 -6.85 4.21 49.87
N GLY A 147 -7.05 4.53 51.14
CA GLY A 147 -6.96 3.62 52.27
C GLY A 147 -7.96 4.01 53.36
N THR A 148 -8.07 3.17 54.38
CA THR A 148 -8.89 3.42 55.57
C THR A 148 -8.12 2.98 56.80
N GLY A 149 -8.22 3.73 57.88
CA GLY A 149 -7.66 3.37 59.18
C GLY A 149 -7.92 4.42 60.25
N ASP A 150 -7.32 4.21 61.41
CA ASP A 150 -7.46 5.03 62.61
C ASP A 150 -6.10 5.28 63.30
N TYR A 151 -6.12 5.89 64.48
CA TYR A 151 -4.89 6.19 65.23
C TYR A 151 -4.20 4.96 65.86
N GLU A 152 -4.87 3.81 65.96
CA GLU A 152 -4.32 2.58 66.54
C GLU A 152 -3.68 1.68 65.48
N SER A 153 -4.09 1.84 64.22
CA SER A 153 -3.71 0.96 63.12
C SER A 153 -3.07 1.74 61.96
N PRO A 154 -1.86 1.37 61.53
CA PRO A 154 -1.25 1.98 60.35
C PRO A 154 -2.10 1.81 59.09
N VAL A 155 -2.08 2.82 58.21
CA VAL A 155 -2.88 2.82 56.97
C VAL A 155 -2.13 2.14 55.83
N GLU A 156 -2.81 1.22 55.15
CA GLU A 156 -2.37 0.69 53.85
C GLU A 156 -3.01 1.50 52.72
N LEU A 157 -2.17 2.04 51.83
CA LEU A 157 -2.63 2.80 50.67
C LEU A 157 -2.55 1.95 49.41
N THR A 158 -3.67 1.80 48.71
CA THR A 158 -3.73 1.13 47.40
C THR A 158 -3.84 2.16 46.29
N PHE A 159 -2.79 2.30 45.48
CA PHE A 159 -2.74 3.21 44.33
C PHE A 159 -3.22 2.54 43.02
N THR A 160 -3.87 3.31 42.16
CA THR A 160 -4.34 2.92 40.81
C THR A 160 -3.98 3.99 39.80
N HIS A 161 -3.69 3.60 38.55
CA HIS A 161 -3.48 4.55 37.46
C HIS A 161 -4.76 5.28 37.13
N GLN A 162 -4.58 6.55 36.85
CA GLN A 162 -5.63 7.49 36.48
C GLN A 162 -5.62 7.76 34.97
N LEU A 163 -4.63 7.17 34.29
CA LEU A 163 -4.53 7.03 32.85
C LEU A 163 -4.92 5.59 32.47
N ALA A 164 -5.23 5.39 31.19
CA ALA A 164 -5.29 4.06 30.62
C ALA A 164 -3.93 3.69 30.01
N LYS A 165 -3.61 2.40 29.91
CA LYS A 165 -2.43 1.92 29.19
C LYS A 165 -2.84 1.31 27.86
N VAL A 166 -2.16 1.68 26.79
CA VAL A 166 -2.28 1.02 25.48
C VAL A 166 -0.99 0.29 25.18
N ARG A 167 -1.11 -1.01 24.90
CA ARG A 167 -0.02 -1.89 24.47
C ARG A 167 -0.26 -2.32 23.03
N ILE A 168 0.73 -2.10 22.17
CA ILE A 168 0.73 -2.57 20.79
C ILE A 168 1.78 -3.66 20.63
N THR A 169 1.37 -4.84 20.20
CA THR A 169 2.23 -5.99 19.97
C THR A 169 2.25 -6.30 18.47
N PRO A 170 3.38 -6.06 17.76
CA PRO A 170 3.53 -6.49 16.39
C PRO A 170 3.51 -8.01 16.28
N THR A 171 2.94 -8.53 15.20
CA THR A 171 3.09 -9.94 14.81
C THR A 171 4.53 -10.22 14.38
N ASP A 172 4.94 -11.50 14.36
CA ASP A 172 6.31 -11.91 14.01
C ASP A 172 6.77 -11.37 12.64
N ASP A 173 5.85 -11.30 11.67
CA ASP A 173 6.10 -10.78 10.33
C ASP A 173 6.16 -9.24 10.26
N ALA A 174 5.59 -8.53 11.23
CA ALA A 174 5.67 -7.07 11.35
C ALA A 174 6.84 -6.62 12.24
N LEU A 175 7.24 -7.44 13.22
CA LEU A 175 8.17 -7.05 14.29
C LEU A 175 9.51 -6.52 13.77
N GLY A 176 10.08 -7.17 12.74
CA GLY A 176 11.35 -6.77 12.13
C GLY A 176 11.30 -5.43 11.40
N GLU A 177 10.11 -4.95 11.05
CA GLU A 177 9.91 -3.70 10.31
C GLU A 177 9.62 -2.52 11.25
N VAL A 178 9.18 -2.75 12.49
CA VAL A 178 8.74 -1.69 13.43
C VAL A 178 9.92 -1.14 14.26
N THR A 179 10.24 0.13 14.01
CA THR A 179 11.28 0.91 14.70
C THR A 179 10.70 1.92 15.69
N SER A 180 9.47 2.40 15.45
CA SER A 180 8.77 3.36 16.31
C SER A 180 7.26 3.25 16.13
N LEU A 181 6.50 3.55 17.20
CA LEU A 181 5.04 3.60 17.18
C LEU A 181 4.51 4.88 17.83
N GLN A 182 3.42 5.38 17.28
CA GLN A 182 2.68 6.53 17.81
C GLN A 182 1.18 6.29 17.79
N LEU A 183 0.46 6.89 18.74
CA LEU A 183 -1.01 6.90 18.80
C LEU A 183 -1.53 8.32 18.67
N TYR A 184 -2.68 8.50 18.02
CA TYR A 184 -3.35 9.79 17.97
C TYR A 184 -4.33 9.93 19.14
N THR A 185 -4.03 10.83 20.08
CA THR A 185 -4.81 11.07 21.30
C THR A 185 -4.47 12.44 21.91
N TYR A 186 -4.95 12.75 23.11
CA TYR A 186 -4.49 13.92 23.85
C TYR A 186 -3.00 13.81 24.19
N THR A 187 -2.24 14.83 23.82
CA THR A 187 -0.80 14.94 24.08
C THR A 187 -0.49 15.48 25.46
N GLN A 188 -1.49 16.06 26.15
CA GLN A 188 -1.36 16.55 27.52
C GLN A 188 -2.65 16.34 28.31
N CYS A 189 -2.58 16.40 29.63
CA CYS A 189 -3.76 16.57 30.47
C CYS A 189 -3.47 17.46 31.68
N THR A 190 -4.52 18.08 32.22
CA THR A 190 -4.50 18.72 33.53
C THR A 190 -4.96 17.73 34.59
N TYR A 191 -4.32 17.77 35.75
CA TYR A 191 -4.65 16.90 36.87
C TYR A 191 -4.74 17.66 38.19
N GLU A 192 -5.66 17.21 39.04
CA GLU A 192 -5.85 17.71 40.40
C GLU A 192 -6.00 16.52 41.33
N LYS A 193 -5.23 16.50 42.42
CA LYS A 193 -5.26 15.45 43.45
C LYS A 193 -5.20 14.03 42.89
N GLY A 194 -4.30 13.81 41.92
CA GLY A 194 -4.16 12.51 41.28
C GLY A 194 -5.39 12.09 40.51
N LYS A 195 -6.13 13.01 39.89
CA LYS A 195 -7.22 12.69 38.96
C LYS A 195 -7.07 13.53 37.72
N VAL A 196 -7.29 12.90 36.56
CA VAL A 196 -7.39 13.63 35.30
C VAL A 196 -8.61 14.55 35.37
N VAL A 197 -8.39 15.85 35.17
CA VAL A 197 -9.47 16.84 35.07
C VAL A 197 -9.92 16.95 33.61
N GLN A 198 -8.96 17.17 32.71
CA GLN A 198 -9.24 17.33 31.29
C GLN A 198 -8.00 17.00 30.45
N GLY A 199 -8.19 16.25 29.35
CA GLY A 199 -7.21 16.11 28.28
C GLY A 199 -7.15 17.35 27.40
N THR A 200 -5.95 17.76 27.02
CA THR A 200 -5.70 18.94 26.19
C THR A 200 -4.82 18.55 25.00
N ASP A 201 -5.00 19.27 23.88
CA ASP A 201 -4.20 19.19 22.65
C ASP A 201 -4.17 17.80 22.01
N GLU A 202 -4.96 17.58 20.95
CA GLU A 202 -4.94 16.35 20.16
C GLU A 202 -3.68 16.27 19.28
N GLY A 203 -3.02 15.11 19.29
CA GLY A 203 -1.79 14.91 18.54
C GLY A 203 -1.21 13.50 18.65
N TRP A 204 -0.01 13.33 18.12
CA TRP A 204 0.68 12.04 18.09
C TRP A 204 1.56 11.89 19.31
N ILE A 205 1.27 10.90 20.16
CA ILE A 205 2.14 10.54 21.28
C ILE A 205 3.12 9.45 20.86
N LYS A 206 4.39 9.54 21.25
CA LYS A 206 5.37 8.47 21.00
C LYS A 206 5.30 7.40 22.08
N MET A 207 5.35 6.14 21.68
CA MET A 207 5.26 5.00 22.59
C MET A 207 6.64 4.46 22.99
N LYS A 208 6.76 3.96 24.22
CA LYS A 208 7.96 3.28 24.74
C LYS A 208 8.07 1.88 24.16
N LYS A 209 9.24 1.48 23.66
CA LYS A 209 9.51 0.07 23.33
C LYS A 209 9.77 -0.71 24.63
N CYS A 210 9.08 -1.84 24.80
CA CYS A 210 9.11 -2.67 26.01
C CYS A 210 9.14 -4.16 25.64
N GLU A 211 9.48 -5.01 26.62
CA GLU A 211 9.39 -6.47 26.51
C GLU A 211 8.63 -7.03 27.70
N TYR A 212 7.76 -8.02 27.48
CA TYR A 212 7.10 -8.76 28.55
C TYR A 212 7.19 -10.26 28.32
N THR A 213 7.10 -11.04 29.39
CA THR A 213 7.10 -12.50 29.29
C THR A 213 5.68 -13.03 29.36
N ASP A 214 5.26 -13.82 28.38
CA ASP A 214 4.00 -14.58 28.40
C ASP A 214 4.29 -16.06 28.12
N ASN A 215 3.83 -16.94 29.00
CA ASN A 215 4.07 -18.38 28.94
C ASN A 215 5.54 -18.79 28.71
N GLY A 216 6.48 -18.01 29.25
CA GLY A 216 7.93 -18.24 29.11
C GLY A 216 8.55 -17.73 27.81
N ALA A 217 7.77 -17.10 26.93
CA ALA A 217 8.25 -16.41 25.73
C ALA A 217 8.37 -14.91 25.97
N THR A 218 9.49 -14.31 25.55
CA THR A 218 9.67 -12.86 25.53
C THR A 218 8.95 -12.26 24.32
N ILE A 219 8.05 -11.32 24.57
CA ILE A 219 7.25 -10.62 23.55
C ILE A 219 7.67 -9.14 23.56
N THR A 220 8.10 -8.63 22.41
CA THR A 220 8.37 -7.21 22.21
C THR A 220 7.06 -6.45 21.91
N CYS A 221 6.87 -5.32 22.57
CA CYS A 221 5.69 -4.47 22.39
C CYS A 221 6.04 -2.99 22.54
N TRP A 222 5.07 -2.12 22.28
CA TRP A 222 5.14 -0.70 22.56
C TRP A 222 4.03 -0.29 23.50
N GLU A 223 4.34 0.51 24.50
CA GLU A 223 3.39 0.98 25.50
C GLU A 223 3.31 2.50 25.52
N ALA A 224 2.12 3.02 25.79
CA ALA A 224 1.92 4.41 26.17
C ALA A 224 0.75 4.51 27.15
N ASN A 225 0.86 5.43 28.09
CA ASN A 225 -0.29 5.82 28.89
C ASN A 225 -1.04 6.94 28.18
N VAL A 226 -2.37 6.87 28.20
CA VAL A 226 -3.26 7.75 27.47
C VAL A 226 -4.32 8.33 28.40
N VAL A 227 -4.77 9.54 28.07
CA VAL A 227 -5.86 10.19 28.80
C VAL A 227 -7.17 9.42 28.58
N PRO A 228 -7.91 9.06 29.63
CA PRO A 228 -9.21 8.41 29.49
C PRO A 228 -10.24 9.31 28.80
N GLY A 229 -11.24 8.71 28.15
CA GLY A 229 -12.38 9.41 27.57
C GLY A 229 -12.18 9.98 26.15
N TYR A 230 -10.98 9.88 25.57
CA TYR A 230 -10.74 10.23 24.17
C TYR A 230 -10.77 9.00 23.27
N ALA A 231 -11.63 8.99 22.25
CA ALA A 231 -11.71 7.85 21.33
C ALA A 231 -10.44 7.73 20.47
N ILE A 232 -9.74 6.61 20.58
CA ILE A 232 -8.54 6.30 19.80
C ILE A 232 -8.93 5.43 18.62
N SER A 233 -8.56 5.87 17.42
CA SER A 233 -8.83 5.15 16.16
C SER A 233 -7.64 5.08 15.21
N LYS A 234 -6.49 5.68 15.55
CA LYS A 234 -5.35 5.82 14.63
C LYS A 234 -4.02 5.54 15.29
N LEU A 235 -3.11 4.95 14.52
CA LEU A 235 -1.69 4.76 14.86
C LEU A 235 -0.78 5.15 13.71
N ARG A 236 0.51 5.35 14.00
CA ARG A 236 1.60 5.46 13.01
C ARG A 236 2.71 4.50 13.37
N ALA A 237 3.34 3.89 12.36
CA ALA A 237 4.56 3.11 12.50
C ALA A 237 5.68 3.72 11.65
N ASN A 238 6.90 3.76 12.16
CA ASN A 238 8.13 4.16 11.45
C ASN A 238 8.19 5.57 10.86
N GLY A 239 7.20 6.44 11.10
CA GLY A 239 7.14 7.75 10.49
C GLY A 239 5.76 8.39 10.54
N THR A 240 5.30 8.90 9.40
CA THR A 240 4.08 9.73 9.31
C THR A 240 2.88 9.02 8.69
N GLU A 241 3.04 7.78 8.23
CA GLU A 241 1.97 6.99 7.62
C GLU A 241 0.92 6.60 8.66
N GLU A 242 -0.28 7.17 8.52
CA GLU A 242 -1.42 6.91 9.38
C GLU A 242 -2.07 5.58 9.01
N ARG A 243 -2.41 4.79 10.03
CA ARG A 243 -3.21 3.58 9.90
C ARG A 243 -4.40 3.67 10.85
N ASP A 244 -5.57 3.34 10.33
CA ASP A 244 -6.77 3.19 11.14
C ASP A 244 -6.75 1.87 11.90
N LEU A 245 -7.25 1.89 13.13
CA LEU A 245 -7.52 0.68 13.90
C LEU A 245 -8.75 -0.04 13.32
N SER A 246 -8.77 -1.37 13.42
CA SER A 246 -9.92 -2.18 13.01
C SER A 246 -11.20 -1.82 13.77
N SER A 247 -11.07 -1.34 15.02
CA SER A 247 -12.13 -0.72 15.79
C SER A 247 -11.57 0.40 16.64
N ALA A 248 -12.25 1.54 16.65
CA ALA A 248 -11.99 2.59 17.62
C ALA A 248 -12.38 2.12 19.04
N PHE A 249 -11.72 2.65 20.07
CA PHE A 249 -12.06 2.40 21.46
C PHE A 249 -11.88 3.67 22.30
N THR A 250 -12.61 3.77 23.40
CA THR A 250 -12.47 4.89 24.36
C THR A 250 -11.77 4.35 25.62
N PRO A 251 -10.56 4.82 25.95
CA PRO A 251 -9.83 4.33 27.10
C PRO A 251 -10.49 4.73 28.43
N GLU A 252 -10.48 3.82 29.39
CA GLU A 252 -10.93 4.01 30.77
C GLU A 252 -9.74 4.06 31.74
N ALA A 253 -9.84 4.88 32.78
CA ALA A 253 -8.79 4.99 33.80
C ALA A 253 -8.49 3.62 34.43
N GLY A 254 -7.21 3.32 34.57
CA GLY A 254 -6.74 2.09 35.19
C GLY A 254 -7.09 0.81 34.41
N LYS A 255 -7.17 0.92 33.07
CA LYS A 255 -7.37 -0.22 32.16
C LYS A 255 -6.23 -0.36 31.17
N VAL A 256 -5.96 -1.60 30.77
CA VAL A 256 -4.99 -1.95 29.73
C VAL A 256 -5.72 -2.38 28.46
N TYR A 257 -5.36 -1.79 27.33
CA TYR A 257 -5.86 -2.12 26.00
C TYR A 257 -4.74 -2.74 25.18
N ASN A 258 -4.92 -3.98 24.72
CA ASN A 258 -3.96 -4.67 23.88
C ASN A 258 -4.40 -4.60 22.41
N ILE A 259 -3.48 -4.21 21.53
CA ILE A 259 -3.68 -4.10 20.09
C ILE A 259 -2.63 -4.95 19.39
N THR A 260 -3.04 -5.79 18.46
CA THR A 260 -2.13 -6.52 17.57
C THR A 260 -1.85 -5.67 16.34
N LEU A 261 -0.57 -5.45 16.03
CA LEU A 261 -0.14 -4.78 14.81
C LEU A 261 0.29 -5.82 13.78
N GLU A 262 -0.57 -6.07 12.80
CA GLU A 262 -0.26 -6.96 11.68
C GLU A 262 0.57 -6.25 10.61
N LYS A 263 1.34 -7.03 9.84
CA LYS A 263 2.05 -6.52 8.67
C LYS A 263 1.03 -6.08 7.62
N ASP A 264 1.22 -4.87 7.08
CA ASP A 264 0.47 -4.44 5.90
C ASP A 264 1.01 -5.18 4.68
N LYS A 265 0.17 -6.04 4.08
CA LYS A 265 0.55 -6.87 2.95
C LYS A 265 0.47 -6.14 1.62
N GLY A 266 -0.09 -4.91 1.60
CA GLY A 266 -0.31 -4.15 0.38
C GLY A 266 -1.57 -4.52 -0.40
N TYR A 267 -2.42 -5.37 0.18
CA TYR A 267 -3.67 -5.81 -0.40
C TYR A 267 -4.67 -6.27 0.66
N THR A 268 -5.96 -6.25 0.29
CA THR A 268 -7.02 -6.99 0.97
C THR A 268 -7.70 -7.95 -0.01
N ILE A 269 -8.53 -8.87 0.49
CA ILE A 269 -9.32 -9.78 -0.34
C ILE A 269 -10.79 -9.55 -0.01
N ASP A 270 -11.62 -9.31 -1.03
CA ASP A 270 -13.06 -9.14 -0.86
C ASP A 270 -13.81 -10.46 -0.65
N GLU A 271 -15.12 -10.38 -0.43
CA GLU A 271 -16.00 -11.56 -0.23
C GLU A 271 -16.02 -12.53 -1.43
N ASN A 272 -15.65 -12.06 -2.64
CA ASN A 272 -15.61 -12.84 -3.87
C ASN A 272 -14.22 -13.44 -4.13
N GLY A 273 -13.23 -13.19 -3.28
CA GLY A 273 -11.85 -13.63 -3.47
C GLY A 273 -11.04 -12.72 -4.42
N THR A 274 -11.50 -11.52 -4.70
CA THR A 274 -10.79 -10.52 -5.51
C THR A 274 -9.71 -9.84 -4.68
N TYR A 275 -8.49 -9.79 -5.19
CA TYR A 275 -7.40 -9.03 -4.58
C TYR A 275 -7.61 -7.53 -4.83
N ILE A 276 -7.76 -6.75 -3.76
CA ILE A 276 -7.79 -5.28 -3.81
C ILE A 276 -6.37 -4.80 -3.49
N VAL A 277 -5.62 -4.41 -4.51
CA VAL A 277 -4.18 -4.13 -4.40
C VAL A 277 -3.92 -2.63 -4.42
N TYR A 278 -3.07 -2.17 -3.50
CA TYR A 278 -2.67 -0.75 -3.37
C TYR A 278 -1.16 -0.55 -3.20
N SER A 279 -0.34 -1.62 -3.25
CA SER A 279 1.13 -1.49 -3.18
C SER A 279 1.87 -2.48 -4.09
N GLU A 280 3.17 -2.24 -4.30
CA GLU A 280 4.07 -3.14 -5.03
C GLU A 280 4.12 -4.53 -4.37
N GLU A 281 4.16 -4.61 -3.04
CA GLU A 281 4.15 -5.88 -2.30
C GLU A 281 2.86 -6.65 -2.54
N GLY A 282 1.71 -5.96 -2.54
CA GLY A 282 0.42 -6.58 -2.82
C GLY A 282 0.29 -7.10 -4.25
N LEU A 283 0.80 -6.35 -5.23
CA LEU A 283 0.84 -6.79 -6.62
C LEU A 283 1.69 -8.05 -6.80
N ARG A 284 2.84 -8.11 -6.12
CA ARG A 284 3.72 -9.28 -6.12
C ARG A 284 3.09 -10.48 -5.41
N ALA A 285 2.38 -10.25 -4.30
CA ALA A 285 1.67 -11.29 -3.56
C ALA A 285 0.54 -11.92 -4.39
N TRP A 286 -0.25 -11.09 -5.08
CA TRP A 286 -1.24 -11.58 -6.04
C TRP A 286 -0.58 -12.40 -7.15
N ALA A 287 0.46 -11.87 -7.81
CA ALA A 287 1.16 -12.58 -8.88
C ALA A 287 1.75 -13.92 -8.42
N GLY A 288 2.30 -13.99 -7.19
CA GLY A 288 2.79 -15.22 -6.58
C GLY A 288 1.68 -16.25 -6.29
N SER A 289 0.46 -15.78 -6.01
CA SER A 289 -0.71 -16.63 -5.74
C SER A 289 -1.26 -17.30 -7.00
N LEU A 290 -0.89 -16.81 -8.20
CA LEU A 290 -1.35 -17.38 -9.48
C LEU A 290 -0.81 -18.78 -9.77
N TRP A 291 0.24 -19.22 -9.07
CA TRP A 291 0.75 -20.59 -9.20
C TRP A 291 -0.27 -21.64 -8.74
N SER A 292 -1.05 -21.33 -7.70
CA SER A 292 -2.10 -22.22 -7.19
C SER A 292 -3.41 -22.02 -7.93
N ASN A 293 -3.73 -20.78 -8.33
CA ASN A 293 -4.96 -20.46 -9.04
C ASN A 293 -4.72 -19.34 -10.08
N PRO A 294 -4.60 -19.65 -11.38
CA PRO A 294 -4.35 -18.67 -12.44
C PRO A 294 -5.57 -17.79 -12.76
N SER A 295 -6.71 -18.03 -12.10
CA SER A 295 -7.98 -17.32 -12.34
C SER A 295 -8.29 -16.28 -11.26
N LEU A 296 -7.38 -16.04 -10.31
CA LEU A 296 -7.59 -15.04 -9.25
C LEU A 296 -7.77 -13.65 -9.85
N SER A 297 -8.87 -13.00 -9.48
CA SER A 297 -9.18 -11.63 -9.91
C SER A 297 -8.44 -10.61 -9.06
N ILE A 298 -8.10 -9.48 -9.67
CA ILE A 298 -7.42 -8.36 -9.03
C ILE A 298 -8.04 -7.04 -9.50
N ILE A 299 -8.16 -6.08 -8.57
CA ILE A 299 -8.40 -4.68 -8.85
C ILE A 299 -7.31 -3.81 -8.20
N LEU A 300 -6.74 -2.89 -8.97
CA LEU A 300 -5.85 -1.87 -8.40
C LEU A 300 -6.67 -0.71 -7.83
N THR A 301 -6.24 -0.17 -6.69
CA THR A 301 -6.85 0.99 -6.02
C THR A 301 -5.86 2.13 -5.78
N ALA A 302 -4.63 1.96 -6.25
CA ALA A 302 -3.59 2.97 -6.24
C ALA A 302 -2.63 2.74 -7.42
N ASP A 303 -1.90 3.77 -7.79
CA ASP A 303 -0.80 3.64 -8.74
C ASP A 303 0.34 2.84 -8.10
N ILE A 304 0.89 1.88 -8.84
CA ILE A 304 1.94 0.98 -8.37
C ILE A 304 3.24 1.33 -9.08
N LYS A 305 4.25 1.76 -8.33
CA LYS A 305 5.59 1.97 -8.85
C LYS A 305 6.45 0.76 -8.54
N LEU A 306 6.87 0.02 -9.57
CA LEU A 306 7.82 -1.07 -9.43
C LEU A 306 9.23 -0.50 -9.33
N THR A 307 9.99 -0.96 -8.35
CA THR A 307 11.37 -0.53 -8.16
C THR A 307 12.28 -1.23 -9.18
N PRO A 308 12.96 -0.52 -10.11
CA PRO A 308 13.93 -1.14 -11.01
C PRO A 308 15.15 -1.64 -10.23
N PRO A 309 15.76 -2.77 -10.61
CA PRO A 309 16.89 -3.30 -9.88
C PRO A 309 18.15 -2.51 -10.24
N ALA A 310 19.06 -2.33 -9.28
CA ALA A 310 20.27 -1.51 -9.46
C ALA A 310 21.22 -2.04 -10.55
N ASP A 311 21.17 -3.34 -10.82
CA ASP A 311 21.95 -4.03 -11.88
C ASP A 311 21.30 -3.91 -13.27
N GLY A 312 20.12 -3.28 -13.38
CA GLY A 312 19.36 -3.16 -14.61
C GLY A 312 18.75 -4.49 -15.09
N GLY A 313 18.66 -5.52 -14.26
CA GLY A 313 17.90 -6.74 -14.52
C GLY A 313 16.39 -6.55 -14.62
N SER A 314 15.65 -7.65 -14.71
CA SER A 314 14.18 -7.63 -14.64
C SER A 314 13.71 -7.39 -13.21
N ASN A 315 12.71 -6.53 -12.98
CA ASN A 315 12.04 -6.40 -11.68
C ASN A 315 10.67 -7.10 -11.63
N TRP A 316 10.22 -7.64 -12.75
CA TRP A 316 8.96 -8.35 -12.85
C TRP A 316 9.18 -9.75 -13.42
N ASN A 317 8.52 -10.74 -12.81
CA ASN A 317 8.47 -12.10 -13.33
C ASN A 317 7.20 -12.21 -14.18
N PRO A 318 7.32 -12.28 -15.52
CA PRO A 318 6.16 -12.35 -16.41
C PRO A 318 5.21 -13.49 -16.05
N ILE A 319 3.92 -13.18 -15.89
CA ILE A 319 2.91 -14.15 -15.49
C ILE A 319 2.73 -15.17 -16.62
N ASN A 320 3.04 -16.45 -16.36
CA ASN A 320 3.08 -17.47 -17.40
C ASN A 320 1.74 -17.63 -18.12
N THR A 321 0.68 -17.98 -17.41
CA THR A 321 -0.68 -18.09 -17.96
C THR A 321 -1.66 -17.46 -16.99
N TYR A 322 -2.49 -16.55 -17.49
CA TYR A 322 -3.53 -15.90 -16.70
C TYR A 322 -4.90 -16.16 -17.32
N GLN A 323 -5.89 -16.45 -16.46
CA GLN A 323 -7.25 -16.84 -16.82
C GLN A 323 -8.31 -16.06 -16.01
N GLY A 324 -7.88 -15.07 -15.21
CA GLY A 324 -8.74 -14.26 -14.35
C GLY A 324 -9.10 -12.90 -14.95
N THR A 325 -9.59 -12.01 -14.09
CA THR A 325 -9.82 -10.59 -14.42
C THR A 325 -8.79 -9.70 -13.71
N PHE A 326 -8.00 -8.98 -14.50
CA PHE A 326 -7.14 -7.89 -14.04
C PHE A 326 -7.80 -6.55 -14.36
N ASP A 327 -8.38 -5.89 -13.37
CA ASP A 327 -8.90 -4.53 -13.49
C ASP A 327 -7.87 -3.53 -12.94
N GLY A 328 -7.27 -2.73 -13.80
CA GLY A 328 -6.36 -1.67 -13.36
C GLY A 328 -7.09 -0.56 -12.61
N GLY A 329 -8.43 -0.50 -12.57
CA GLY A 329 -9.17 0.52 -11.84
C GLY A 329 -8.95 1.95 -12.35
N GLY A 330 -8.33 2.11 -13.54
CA GLY A 330 -7.85 3.39 -14.05
C GLY A 330 -6.45 3.79 -13.55
N HIS A 331 -5.79 2.94 -12.77
CA HIS A 331 -4.46 3.18 -12.20
C HIS A 331 -3.31 2.78 -13.11
N THR A 332 -2.13 3.25 -12.72
CA THR A 332 -0.89 3.08 -13.46
C THR A 332 0.05 2.11 -12.76
N ILE A 333 0.67 1.20 -13.51
CA ILE A 333 1.89 0.50 -13.12
C ILE A 333 3.07 1.14 -13.84
N SER A 334 4.04 1.66 -13.10
CA SER A 334 5.23 2.33 -13.64
C SER A 334 6.52 1.61 -13.26
N GLY A 335 7.60 1.88 -14.00
CA GLY A 335 8.94 1.35 -13.70
C GLY A 335 9.13 -0.13 -14.07
N LEU A 336 8.24 -0.70 -14.88
CA LEU A 336 8.29 -2.09 -15.32
C LEU A 336 9.52 -2.35 -16.21
N VAL A 337 10.41 -3.25 -15.80
CA VAL A 337 11.56 -3.71 -16.58
C VAL A 337 11.49 -5.22 -16.74
N ILE A 338 11.40 -5.68 -18.00
CA ILE A 338 11.36 -7.10 -18.34
C ILE A 338 12.41 -7.37 -19.41
N LYS A 339 13.42 -8.16 -19.05
CA LYS A 339 14.41 -8.72 -19.97
C LYS A 339 14.20 -10.22 -20.06
N GLY A 340 14.03 -10.73 -21.28
CA GLY A 340 13.74 -12.13 -21.53
C GLY A 340 14.53 -12.72 -22.69
N ASN A 341 14.54 -14.04 -22.73
CA ASN A 341 14.78 -14.85 -23.92
C ASN A 341 13.67 -15.91 -23.87
N SER A 342 12.48 -15.57 -24.37
CA SER A 342 11.28 -16.39 -24.27
C SER A 342 10.48 -16.37 -25.58
N THR A 343 9.67 -17.41 -25.83
CA THR A 343 8.71 -17.42 -26.93
C THR A 343 7.56 -16.44 -26.70
N ARG A 344 7.26 -16.08 -25.46
CA ARG A 344 6.21 -15.13 -25.08
C ARG A 344 6.75 -14.19 -24.00
N LEU A 345 6.62 -12.88 -24.19
CA LEU A 345 7.10 -11.89 -23.23
C LEU A 345 6.18 -10.66 -23.15
N GLY A 346 5.80 -10.30 -21.93
CA GLY A 346 5.02 -9.11 -21.59
C GLY A 346 4.74 -9.10 -20.09
N PHE A 347 3.91 -8.17 -19.59
CA PHE A 347 3.45 -8.25 -18.20
C PHE A 347 2.81 -9.62 -17.91
N PHE A 348 1.97 -10.07 -18.84
CA PHE A 348 1.56 -11.46 -19.01
C PHE A 348 2.33 -12.09 -20.17
N GLN A 349 2.82 -13.32 -20.01
CA GLN A 349 3.30 -14.10 -21.15
C GLN A 349 2.12 -14.58 -21.99
N PHE A 350 1.08 -15.09 -21.35
CA PHE A 350 -0.08 -15.66 -22.01
C PHE A 350 -1.38 -15.33 -21.28
N LEU A 351 -2.29 -14.64 -21.98
CA LEU A 351 -3.68 -14.48 -21.58
C LEU A 351 -4.51 -15.56 -22.26
N LYS A 352 -5.30 -16.31 -21.49
CA LYS A 352 -6.17 -17.36 -22.01
C LYS A 352 -7.54 -17.26 -21.35
N SER A 353 -8.59 -16.97 -22.13
CA SER A 353 -9.93 -16.72 -21.58
C SER A 353 -9.94 -15.73 -20.40
N ALA A 354 -9.05 -14.75 -20.43
CA ALA A 354 -8.86 -13.76 -19.38
C ALA A 354 -9.47 -12.41 -19.76
N THR A 355 -9.50 -11.49 -18.81
CA THR A 355 -9.80 -10.08 -19.06
C THR A 355 -8.74 -9.20 -18.40
N VAL A 356 -8.17 -8.26 -19.14
CA VAL A 356 -7.30 -7.20 -18.63
C VAL A 356 -7.90 -5.88 -19.06
N LYS A 357 -8.20 -4.99 -18.11
CA LYS A 357 -8.85 -3.73 -18.44
C LYS A 357 -8.42 -2.55 -17.58
N ASN A 358 -8.65 -1.33 -18.08
CA ASN A 358 -8.47 -0.06 -17.34
C ASN A 358 -7.08 0.11 -16.71
N LEU A 359 -6.03 -0.27 -17.44
CA LEU A 359 -4.67 -0.32 -16.93
C LEU A 359 -3.75 0.55 -17.77
N THR A 360 -2.97 1.41 -17.12
CA THR A 360 -1.83 2.09 -17.75
C THR A 360 -0.53 1.41 -17.35
N LEU A 361 0.24 0.95 -18.32
CA LEU A 361 1.64 0.54 -18.13
C LEU A 361 2.54 1.68 -18.60
N GLU A 362 3.06 2.46 -17.64
CA GLU A 362 3.84 3.65 -17.93
C GLU A 362 5.35 3.39 -17.92
N ASN A 363 6.03 3.90 -18.95
CA ASN A 363 7.48 3.88 -19.08
C ASN A 363 8.08 2.46 -18.95
N VAL A 364 7.44 1.48 -19.60
CA VAL A 364 7.92 0.09 -19.61
C VAL A 364 9.23 -0.02 -20.38
N GLN A 365 10.10 -0.93 -19.95
CA GLN A 365 11.32 -1.30 -20.64
C GLN A 365 11.32 -2.82 -20.86
N ILE A 366 10.74 -3.24 -21.98
CA ILE A 366 10.58 -4.66 -22.32
C ILE A 366 11.51 -5.00 -23.48
N THR A 367 12.44 -5.93 -23.25
CA THR A 367 13.37 -6.43 -24.26
C THR A 367 13.41 -7.95 -24.24
N ASN A 368 13.12 -8.58 -25.38
CA ASN A 368 13.27 -10.03 -25.57
C ASN A 368 14.42 -10.31 -26.53
N ASP A 369 15.52 -10.90 -26.06
CA ASP A 369 16.67 -11.32 -26.87
C ASP A 369 16.51 -12.79 -27.28
N PHE A 370 15.56 -13.05 -28.17
CA PHE A 370 15.15 -14.39 -28.56
C PHE A 370 16.20 -15.08 -29.45
N SER A 371 16.79 -16.16 -28.95
CA SER A 371 17.89 -16.88 -29.61
C SER A 371 17.53 -18.25 -30.19
N TRP A 372 16.31 -18.71 -29.98
CA TRP A 372 15.86 -20.02 -30.47
C TRP A 372 15.26 -19.95 -31.87
N ASP A 373 15.16 -21.12 -32.52
CA ASP A 373 14.49 -21.24 -33.80
C ASP A 373 12.98 -21.06 -33.63
N GLY A 374 12.36 -20.30 -34.53
CA GLY A 374 10.92 -20.06 -34.53
C GLY A 374 10.55 -18.61 -34.23
N MET A 375 9.36 -18.41 -33.67
CA MET A 375 8.78 -17.08 -33.47
C MET A 375 8.60 -16.78 -31.99
N SER A 376 9.00 -15.58 -31.58
CA SER A 376 8.67 -14.99 -30.29
C SER A 376 7.57 -13.95 -30.42
N TYR A 377 6.73 -13.84 -29.40
CA TYR A 377 5.66 -12.85 -29.28
C TYR A 377 5.96 -11.92 -28.11
N VAL A 378 6.01 -10.62 -28.38
CA VAL A 378 6.39 -9.61 -27.39
C VAL A 378 5.35 -8.49 -27.37
N GLY A 379 4.82 -8.21 -26.19
CA GLY A 379 3.89 -7.09 -25.98
C GLY A 379 4.04 -6.42 -24.63
N GLY A 380 3.51 -5.21 -24.50
CA GLY A 380 3.47 -4.48 -23.23
C GLY A 380 2.60 -5.19 -22.20
N VAL A 381 1.33 -5.39 -22.54
CA VAL A 381 0.36 -6.08 -21.68
C VAL A 381 0.58 -7.59 -21.78
N ALA A 382 0.60 -8.14 -22.99
CA ALA A 382 0.69 -9.59 -23.20
C ALA A 382 1.67 -9.99 -24.30
N GLY A 383 2.44 -11.06 -24.08
CA GLY A 383 3.15 -11.72 -25.17
C GLY A 383 2.16 -12.29 -26.18
N GLU A 384 1.25 -13.14 -25.70
CA GLU A 384 0.17 -13.74 -26.49
C GLU A 384 -1.17 -13.63 -25.78
N ASN A 385 -2.21 -13.35 -26.56
CA ASN A 385 -3.59 -13.23 -26.14
C ASN A 385 -4.44 -14.23 -26.92
N GLU A 386 -5.01 -15.23 -26.23
CA GLU A 386 -5.88 -16.25 -26.84
C GLU A 386 -7.28 -16.24 -26.24
N GLY A 387 -8.27 -15.84 -27.04
CA GLY A 387 -9.68 -15.76 -26.65
C GLY A 387 -9.88 -14.97 -25.36
N SER A 388 -9.18 -13.85 -25.22
CA SER A 388 -9.09 -13.02 -24.01
C SER A 388 -9.29 -11.56 -24.37
N VAL A 389 -9.82 -10.76 -23.44
CA VAL A 389 -10.11 -9.35 -23.69
C VAL A 389 -9.06 -8.44 -23.05
N ILE A 390 -8.44 -7.58 -23.85
CA ILE A 390 -7.62 -6.43 -23.42
C ILE A 390 -8.40 -5.16 -23.75
N GLU A 391 -8.97 -4.50 -22.74
CA GLU A 391 -9.84 -3.34 -22.92
C GLU A 391 -9.29 -2.09 -22.23
N ASN A 392 -9.27 -0.95 -22.92
CA ASN A 392 -8.95 0.34 -22.29
C ASN A 392 -7.59 0.31 -21.55
N CYS A 393 -6.59 -0.32 -22.18
CA CYS A 393 -5.23 -0.36 -21.68
C CYS A 393 -4.32 0.60 -22.45
N PHE A 394 -3.38 1.21 -21.76
CA PHE A 394 -2.39 2.10 -22.37
C PHE A 394 -0.97 1.66 -22.06
N VAL A 395 -0.06 1.69 -23.05
CA VAL A 395 1.35 1.35 -22.87
C VAL A 395 2.25 2.49 -23.35
N SER A 396 3.22 2.91 -22.53
CA SER A 396 4.29 3.84 -22.92
C SER A 396 5.67 3.30 -22.56
N GLY A 397 6.73 3.87 -23.14
CA GLY A 397 8.11 3.40 -22.96
C GLY A 397 8.65 2.68 -24.20
N SER A 398 9.17 1.46 -24.04
CA SER A 398 9.84 0.70 -25.09
C SER A 398 9.49 -0.79 -25.03
N VAL A 399 9.09 -1.35 -26.19
CA VAL A 399 8.80 -2.78 -26.38
C VAL A 399 9.61 -3.30 -27.56
N ILE A 400 10.64 -4.10 -27.27
CA ILE A 400 11.65 -4.53 -28.24
C ILE A 400 11.72 -6.06 -28.26
N GLY A 401 11.43 -6.65 -29.42
CA GLY A 401 11.70 -8.07 -29.69
C GLY A 401 12.91 -8.22 -30.59
N ASN A 402 14.07 -8.54 -30.02
CA ASN A 402 15.30 -8.82 -30.75
C ASN A 402 15.35 -10.29 -31.16
N ALA A 403 15.45 -10.54 -32.46
CA ALA A 403 15.71 -11.85 -33.03
C ALA A 403 17.23 -11.95 -33.25
N ILE A 404 17.92 -12.73 -32.41
CA ILE A 404 19.39 -12.86 -32.43
C ILE A 404 19.87 -14.20 -32.97
N GLY A 405 19.03 -15.24 -32.93
CA GLY A 405 19.29 -16.54 -33.55
C GLY A 405 19.10 -16.52 -35.07
N LYS A 406 19.77 -17.43 -35.79
CA LYS A 406 19.74 -17.49 -37.27
C LYS A 406 18.33 -17.65 -37.85
N TRP A 407 17.49 -18.46 -37.21
CA TRP A 407 16.11 -18.72 -37.61
C TRP A 407 15.09 -18.16 -36.62
N SER A 408 15.55 -17.22 -35.78
CA SER A 408 14.72 -16.53 -34.81
C SER A 408 13.92 -15.42 -35.50
N LYS A 409 12.65 -15.29 -35.12
CA LYS A 409 11.73 -14.25 -35.59
C LYS A 409 11.08 -13.59 -34.39
N SER A 410 10.79 -12.30 -34.49
CA SER A 410 10.03 -11.58 -33.47
C SER A 410 8.76 -10.97 -34.05
N CYS A 411 7.67 -11.26 -33.36
CA CYS A 411 6.36 -10.66 -33.50
C CYS A 411 6.16 -9.68 -32.35
N VAL A 412 6.01 -8.39 -32.63
CA VAL A 412 6.04 -7.35 -31.60
C VAL A 412 4.87 -6.40 -31.78
N GLY A 413 4.12 -6.19 -30.71
CA GLY A 413 3.13 -5.12 -30.59
C GLY A 413 3.35 -4.32 -29.32
N GLY A 414 3.00 -3.03 -29.31
CA GLY A 414 3.08 -2.22 -28.10
C GLY A 414 2.14 -2.72 -26.99
N VAL A 415 0.98 -3.26 -27.35
CA VAL A 415 0.01 -3.82 -26.41
C VAL A 415 0.15 -5.34 -26.33
N ALA A 416 0.09 -6.04 -27.46
CA ALA A 416 0.17 -7.49 -27.53
C ALA A 416 1.08 -7.98 -28.66
N GLY A 417 1.87 -9.03 -28.43
CA GLY A 417 2.67 -9.64 -29.50
C GLY A 417 1.79 -10.32 -30.55
N ARG A 418 0.90 -11.21 -30.08
CA ARG A 418 -0.10 -11.91 -30.90
C ARG A 418 -1.47 -11.86 -30.22
N ILE A 419 -2.49 -11.61 -31.03
CA ILE A 419 -3.90 -11.73 -30.67
C ILE A 419 -4.51 -12.81 -31.56
N SER A 420 -5.17 -13.79 -30.95
CA SER A 420 -5.86 -14.81 -31.72
C SER A 420 -7.05 -15.37 -30.97
N ASN A 421 -8.05 -15.80 -31.72
CA ASN A 421 -9.21 -16.45 -31.15
C ASN A 421 -9.18 -17.97 -31.39
N ALA A 422 -9.55 -18.74 -30.36
CA ALA A 422 -9.85 -20.16 -30.48
C ALA A 422 -11.34 -20.48 -30.20
N GLY A 423 -12.17 -19.45 -29.99
CA GLY A 423 -13.56 -19.54 -29.53
C GLY A 423 -14.54 -18.61 -30.28
N THR A 424 -15.54 -18.08 -29.57
CA THR A 424 -16.69 -17.33 -30.14
C THR A 424 -16.76 -15.85 -29.74
N VAL A 425 -15.77 -15.34 -28.99
CA VAL A 425 -15.73 -13.93 -28.58
C VAL A 425 -15.12 -13.12 -29.71
N TYR A 426 -15.78 -12.05 -30.13
CA TYR A 426 -15.43 -11.33 -31.36
C TYR A 426 -14.59 -10.06 -31.12
N PHE A 427 -14.04 -9.78 -29.94
CA PHE A 427 -13.21 -8.57 -29.74
C PHE A 427 -12.19 -8.73 -28.60
N ASP A 428 -10.94 -9.01 -28.96
CA ASP A 428 -9.88 -9.29 -27.98
C ASP A 428 -9.01 -8.07 -27.62
N ALA A 429 -8.97 -7.01 -28.45
CA ALA A 429 -8.36 -5.73 -28.07
C ALA A 429 -9.24 -4.53 -28.44
N ILE A 430 -9.69 -3.78 -27.43
CA ILE A 430 -10.68 -2.70 -27.59
C ILE A 430 -10.24 -1.43 -26.86
N GLY A 431 -10.22 -0.30 -27.56
CA GLY A 431 -9.94 0.99 -26.89
C GLY A 431 -8.51 1.12 -26.36
N CYS A 432 -7.59 0.29 -26.83
CA CYS A 432 -6.22 0.25 -26.34
C CYS A 432 -5.33 1.26 -27.06
N GLY A 433 -4.42 1.89 -26.32
CA GLY A 433 -3.50 2.88 -26.83
C GLY A 433 -2.05 2.53 -26.56
N THR A 434 -1.14 3.04 -27.38
CA THR A 434 0.29 2.95 -27.10
C THR A 434 1.06 4.15 -27.64
N SER A 435 1.94 4.69 -26.81
CA SER A 435 2.98 5.63 -27.22
C SER A 435 4.38 5.03 -27.13
N ALA A 436 4.48 3.72 -26.91
CA ALA A 436 5.75 3.02 -26.80
C ALA A 436 6.51 3.03 -28.13
N THR A 437 7.85 3.06 -28.04
CA THR A 437 8.70 2.73 -29.19
C THR A 437 8.66 1.21 -29.38
N VAL A 438 8.22 0.76 -30.55
CA VAL A 438 8.08 -0.66 -30.87
C VAL A 438 9.12 -1.06 -31.92
N LYS A 439 9.92 -2.09 -31.61
CA LYS A 439 10.94 -2.63 -32.53
C LYS A 439 10.87 -4.15 -32.63
N GLY A 440 10.91 -4.68 -33.86
CA GLY A 440 11.01 -6.12 -34.11
C GLY A 440 11.65 -6.47 -35.46
N HIS A 441 11.62 -7.75 -35.83
CA HIS A 441 12.36 -8.30 -36.98
C HIS A 441 11.51 -9.12 -37.97
N ASN A 442 10.22 -9.37 -37.71
CA ASN A 442 9.38 -10.14 -38.64
C ASN A 442 7.94 -9.62 -38.80
N ARG A 443 7.20 -9.50 -37.70
CA ARG A 443 5.82 -8.97 -37.68
C ARG A 443 5.73 -7.88 -36.63
N VAL A 444 5.53 -6.64 -37.03
CA VAL A 444 5.60 -5.52 -36.09
C VAL A 444 4.42 -4.59 -36.28
N GLY A 445 3.65 -4.37 -35.21
CA GLY A 445 2.57 -3.39 -35.17
C GLY A 445 2.72 -2.44 -34.00
N GLY A 446 2.19 -1.23 -34.10
CA GLY A 446 2.16 -0.35 -32.94
C GLY A 446 1.34 -0.93 -31.80
N VAL A 447 0.17 -1.51 -32.09
CA VAL A 447 -0.72 -2.15 -31.11
C VAL A 447 -0.46 -3.65 -31.02
N ALA A 448 -0.52 -4.35 -32.16
CA ALA A 448 -0.38 -5.81 -32.22
C ALA A 448 0.57 -6.26 -33.33
N GLY A 449 1.47 -7.20 -33.05
CA GLY A 449 2.33 -7.77 -34.09
C GLY A 449 1.54 -8.63 -35.09
N GLU A 450 0.67 -9.48 -34.57
CA GLU A 450 -0.16 -10.42 -35.33
C GLU A 450 -1.59 -10.49 -34.79
N VAL A 451 -2.57 -10.57 -35.69
CA VAL A 451 -4.00 -10.80 -35.39
C VAL A 451 -4.51 -11.93 -36.27
N ILE A 452 -5.11 -12.96 -35.66
CA ILE A 452 -5.60 -14.17 -36.35
C ILE A 452 -7.00 -14.51 -35.86
N LEU A 453 -7.96 -14.59 -36.79
CA LEU A 453 -9.36 -14.96 -36.51
C LEU A 453 -10.00 -14.09 -35.41
N ASP A 454 -9.63 -12.81 -35.36
CA ASP A 454 -9.95 -11.92 -34.24
C ASP A 454 -10.07 -10.45 -34.67
N ASN A 455 -10.45 -9.58 -33.73
CA ASN A 455 -10.70 -8.18 -33.99
C ASN A 455 -9.88 -7.25 -33.09
N VAL A 456 -9.34 -6.20 -33.70
CA VAL A 456 -8.76 -5.05 -33.01
C VAL A 456 -9.61 -3.83 -33.31
N ALA A 457 -10.20 -3.26 -32.28
CA ALA A 457 -11.21 -2.22 -32.44
C ALA A 457 -10.88 -0.96 -31.62
N SER A 458 -11.00 0.20 -32.24
CA SER A 458 -10.87 1.50 -31.55
C SER A 458 -9.51 1.66 -30.85
N CYS A 459 -8.44 1.12 -31.43
CA CYS A 459 -7.10 1.15 -30.87
C CYS A 459 -6.20 2.15 -31.59
N TYR A 460 -5.16 2.64 -30.90
CA TYR A 460 -4.26 3.62 -31.50
C TYR A 460 -2.79 3.50 -31.10
N ALA A 461 -1.91 3.95 -32.00
CA ALA A 461 -0.47 4.00 -31.76
C ALA A 461 0.14 5.36 -32.17
N THR A 462 0.82 6.02 -31.23
CA THR A 462 1.48 7.32 -31.47
C THR A 462 3.00 7.24 -31.43
N GLY A 463 3.56 6.18 -30.83
CA GLY A 463 4.99 5.90 -30.81
C GLY A 463 5.51 5.39 -32.17
N SER A 464 6.82 5.44 -32.36
CA SER A 464 7.44 4.95 -33.60
C SER A 464 7.46 3.42 -33.65
N VAL A 465 7.16 2.86 -34.83
CA VAL A 465 7.19 1.43 -35.11
C VAL A 465 8.31 1.13 -36.10
N THR A 466 9.24 0.25 -35.74
CA THR A 466 10.41 -0.09 -36.56
C THR A 466 10.53 -1.59 -36.76
N LEU A 467 10.73 -1.99 -38.01
CA LEU A 467 11.06 -3.35 -38.41
C LEU A 467 12.42 -3.34 -39.11
N GLU A 468 13.31 -4.21 -38.64
CA GLU A 468 14.64 -4.42 -39.24
C GLU A 468 14.78 -5.90 -39.62
N SER A 469 14.35 -6.29 -40.81
CA SER A 469 14.36 -7.69 -41.22
C SER A 469 15.79 -8.23 -41.29
N LYS A 470 16.02 -9.35 -40.61
CA LYS A 470 17.28 -10.11 -40.65
C LYS A 470 17.18 -11.37 -41.50
N VAL A 471 15.99 -11.66 -42.01
CA VAL A 471 15.69 -12.88 -42.78
C VAL A 471 15.39 -12.51 -44.23
N THR A 472 15.42 -13.51 -45.12
CA THR A 472 15.06 -13.32 -46.54
C THR A 472 13.57 -13.52 -46.81
N ASP A 473 12.83 -14.02 -45.83
CA ASP A 473 11.38 -14.22 -45.90
C ASP A 473 10.64 -12.88 -45.91
N ASP A 474 9.37 -12.93 -46.31
CA ASP A 474 8.48 -11.78 -46.24
C ASP A 474 8.26 -11.34 -44.78
N THR A 475 8.31 -10.02 -44.57
CA THR A 475 8.12 -9.38 -43.28
C THR A 475 7.10 -8.24 -43.38
N TYR A 476 6.43 -7.97 -42.27
CA TYR A 476 5.22 -7.15 -42.26
C TYR A 476 5.27 -6.15 -41.12
N ILE A 477 5.07 -4.88 -41.46
CA ILE A 477 5.01 -3.80 -40.48
C ILE A 477 3.83 -2.87 -40.76
N GLY A 478 3.06 -2.59 -39.71
CA GLY A 478 2.00 -1.60 -39.74
C GLY A 478 2.07 -0.66 -38.55
N GLY A 479 1.53 0.56 -38.70
CA GLY A 479 1.44 1.48 -37.55
C GLY A 479 0.53 0.97 -36.44
N VAL A 480 -0.47 0.14 -36.74
CA VAL A 480 -1.36 -0.49 -35.75
C VAL A 480 -1.09 -1.99 -35.68
N VAL A 481 -1.19 -2.70 -36.81
CA VAL A 481 -1.04 -4.17 -36.87
C VAL A 481 0.01 -4.58 -37.90
N GLY A 482 0.87 -5.53 -37.58
CA GLY A 482 1.86 -6.06 -38.54
C GLY A 482 1.23 -7.01 -39.55
N TYR A 483 0.67 -8.11 -39.06
CA TYR A 483 0.08 -9.19 -39.86
C TYR A 483 -1.35 -9.47 -39.42
N CYS A 484 -2.27 -9.63 -40.36
CA CYS A 484 -3.68 -9.84 -40.08
C CYS A 484 -4.24 -10.96 -40.98
N TYR A 485 -4.84 -11.99 -40.38
CA TYR A 485 -5.45 -13.13 -41.07
C TYR A 485 -6.91 -13.31 -40.67
N ASP A 486 -7.80 -13.22 -41.65
CA ASP A 486 -9.26 -13.42 -41.49
C ASP A 486 -9.83 -12.73 -40.23
N SER A 487 -9.60 -11.41 -40.17
CA SER A 487 -9.71 -10.60 -38.95
C SER A 487 -10.21 -9.19 -39.28
N PHE A 488 -10.80 -8.49 -38.31
CA PHE A 488 -11.33 -7.14 -38.51
C PHE A 488 -10.53 -6.09 -37.72
N ILE A 489 -9.98 -5.10 -38.42
CA ILE A 489 -9.32 -3.94 -37.83
C ILE A 489 -10.23 -2.73 -38.03
N SER A 490 -10.86 -2.25 -36.96
CA SER A 490 -11.95 -1.28 -37.07
C SER A 490 -11.77 -0.07 -36.17
N GLY A 491 -11.85 1.14 -36.73
CA GLY A 491 -11.73 2.37 -35.93
C GLY A 491 -10.34 2.57 -35.35
N CYS A 492 -9.29 2.07 -36.00
CA CYS A 492 -7.93 2.15 -35.47
C CYS A 492 -7.11 3.24 -36.16
N TYR A 493 -6.17 3.85 -35.43
CA TYR A 493 -5.30 4.84 -36.04
C TYR A 493 -3.85 4.81 -35.57
N ALA A 494 -2.96 5.30 -36.41
CA ALA A 494 -1.57 5.51 -36.04
C ALA A 494 -1.06 6.89 -36.48
N THR A 495 -0.30 7.54 -35.61
CA THR A 495 0.33 8.85 -35.90
C THR A 495 1.86 8.84 -35.82
N GLY A 496 2.42 7.76 -35.26
CA GLY A 496 3.86 7.56 -35.22
C GLY A 496 4.45 7.20 -36.59
N SER A 497 5.77 7.38 -36.73
CA SER A 497 6.49 6.93 -37.92
C SER A 497 6.54 5.40 -37.99
N VAL A 498 6.44 4.85 -39.20
CA VAL A 498 6.48 3.41 -39.48
C VAL A 498 7.64 3.16 -40.44
N THR A 499 8.67 2.43 -40.01
CA THR A 499 9.89 2.22 -40.81
C THR A 499 10.22 0.74 -40.94
N GLY A 500 10.14 0.22 -42.16
CA GLY A 500 10.62 -1.12 -42.52
C GLY A 500 11.94 -1.06 -43.29
N SER A 501 12.93 -1.84 -42.87
CA SER A 501 14.25 -1.92 -43.52
C SER A 501 14.87 -3.31 -43.32
N GLY A 502 15.98 -3.60 -44.00
CA GLY A 502 16.69 -4.88 -43.89
C GLY A 502 16.57 -5.76 -45.13
N SER A 503 16.60 -7.08 -44.92
CA SER A 503 16.62 -8.11 -45.96
C SER A 503 15.21 -8.63 -46.32
N GLY A 504 15.10 -9.31 -47.48
CA GLY A 504 13.84 -9.91 -47.93
C GLY A 504 12.83 -8.89 -48.44
N THR A 505 11.58 -9.34 -48.64
CA THR A 505 10.47 -8.43 -48.97
C THR A 505 9.89 -7.86 -47.68
N ILE A 506 9.70 -6.55 -47.64
CA ILE A 506 9.17 -5.85 -46.48
C ILE A 506 7.92 -5.10 -46.92
N TYR A 507 6.77 -5.49 -46.38
CA TYR A 507 5.50 -4.82 -46.62
C TYR A 507 5.21 -3.85 -45.49
N VAL A 508 5.07 -2.57 -45.86
CA VAL A 508 4.96 -1.48 -44.90
C VAL A 508 3.64 -0.75 -45.13
N GLY A 509 2.75 -0.77 -44.14
CA GLY A 509 1.52 0.02 -44.16
C GLY A 509 1.47 1.05 -43.05
N GLY A 510 0.83 2.18 -43.29
CA GLY A 510 0.57 3.16 -42.22
C GLY A 510 -0.29 2.56 -41.10
N VAL A 511 -1.24 1.68 -41.40
CA VAL A 511 -2.09 1.02 -40.40
C VAL A 511 -1.77 -0.48 -40.32
N LEU A 512 -1.77 -1.19 -41.45
CA LEU A 512 -1.61 -2.64 -41.51
C LEU A 512 -0.49 -3.03 -42.48
N GLY A 513 0.43 -3.90 -42.05
CA GLY A 513 1.49 -4.42 -42.91
C GLY A 513 0.95 -5.34 -44.02
N THR A 514 0.27 -6.43 -43.66
CA THR A 514 -0.37 -7.33 -44.63
C THR A 514 -1.75 -7.78 -44.20
N SER A 515 -2.62 -7.94 -45.19
CA SER A 515 -3.96 -8.49 -45.09
C SER A 515 -4.03 -9.81 -45.85
N LEU A 516 -4.28 -10.91 -45.13
CA LEU A 516 -4.67 -12.20 -45.69
C LEU A 516 -6.14 -12.43 -45.32
N CYS A 517 -7.05 -11.91 -46.15
CA CYS A 517 -8.50 -11.89 -45.91
C CYS A 517 -8.95 -10.98 -44.75
N ALA A 518 -8.18 -9.97 -44.39
CA ALA A 518 -8.57 -9.03 -43.34
C ALA A 518 -9.53 -7.94 -43.85
N THR A 519 -10.36 -7.42 -42.97
CA THR A 519 -11.20 -6.23 -43.24
C THR A 519 -10.72 -5.04 -42.42
N LEU A 520 -10.36 -3.95 -43.09
CA LEU A 520 -10.07 -2.66 -42.45
C LEU A 520 -11.28 -1.74 -42.59
N ASN A 521 -11.79 -1.24 -41.48
CA ASN A 521 -12.92 -0.32 -41.46
C ASN A 521 -12.56 0.94 -40.70
N ALA A 522 -12.79 2.11 -41.30
CA ALA A 522 -12.70 3.38 -40.58
C ALA A 522 -11.35 3.58 -39.88
N CYS A 523 -10.25 3.21 -40.55
CA CYS A 523 -8.90 3.32 -39.99
C CYS A 523 -8.10 4.42 -40.69
N TYR A 524 -7.11 5.00 -40.02
CA TYR A 524 -6.22 5.95 -40.68
C TYR A 524 -4.78 5.96 -40.17
N HIS A 525 -3.89 6.46 -41.01
CA HIS A 525 -2.53 6.84 -40.61
C HIS A 525 -2.25 8.30 -40.98
N ALA A 526 -1.63 9.05 -40.09
CA ALA A 526 -1.31 10.46 -40.35
C ALA A 526 -0.01 10.92 -39.70
N GLN A 527 0.53 12.07 -40.14
CA GLN A 527 1.65 12.80 -39.53
C GLN A 527 3.03 12.11 -39.56
N GLY A 528 3.17 10.90 -39.01
CA GLY A 528 4.40 10.13 -39.02
C GLY A 528 4.81 9.74 -40.44
N LYS A 529 6.09 9.53 -40.70
CA LYS A 529 6.52 9.07 -42.02
C LYS A 529 6.34 7.55 -42.11
N VAL A 530 5.73 7.06 -43.19
CA VAL A 530 5.73 5.62 -43.54
C VAL A 530 6.87 5.41 -44.55
N SER A 531 7.84 4.56 -44.22
CA SER A 531 9.05 4.35 -45.03
C SER A 531 9.38 2.87 -45.16
N GLY A 532 9.65 2.41 -46.37
CA GLY A 532 10.01 1.04 -46.69
C GLY A 532 10.48 0.90 -48.14
N PRO A 533 10.68 -0.34 -48.62
CA PRO A 533 11.00 -0.58 -50.01
C PRO A 533 9.94 -0.04 -50.98
N ASN A 534 10.38 0.38 -52.16
CA ASN A 534 9.49 0.86 -53.21
C ASN A 534 8.58 -0.26 -53.70
N GLY A 535 7.31 0.06 -53.96
CA GLY A 535 6.32 -0.89 -54.44
C GLY A 535 5.50 -1.56 -53.34
N THR A 536 6.14 -1.97 -52.24
CA THR A 536 5.51 -2.70 -51.11
C THR A 536 5.14 -1.82 -49.92
N THR A 537 5.29 -0.50 -50.06
CA THR A 537 4.94 0.50 -49.04
C THR A 537 3.65 1.22 -49.45
N GLY A 538 2.69 1.32 -48.53
CA GLY A 538 1.42 2.01 -48.72
C GLY A 538 1.04 2.91 -47.54
N GLY A 539 0.31 3.99 -47.82
CA GLY A 539 -0.12 4.96 -46.81
C GLY A 539 -1.03 4.38 -45.73
N VAL A 540 -1.73 3.27 -46.00
CA VAL A 540 -2.60 2.56 -45.04
C VAL A 540 -2.23 1.08 -44.98
N LEU A 541 -2.14 0.41 -46.13
CA LEU A 541 -1.90 -1.04 -46.22
C LEU A 541 -0.62 -1.34 -47.00
N GLY A 542 0.24 -2.20 -46.48
CA GLY A 542 1.42 -2.67 -47.21
C GLY A 542 1.05 -3.66 -48.32
N GLN A 543 0.40 -4.77 -47.99
CA GLN A 543 -0.01 -5.82 -48.93
C GLN A 543 -1.44 -6.28 -48.68
N ASN A 544 -2.19 -6.47 -49.77
CA ASN A 544 -3.46 -7.20 -49.76
C ASN A 544 -3.30 -8.49 -50.56
N ILE A 545 -3.40 -9.65 -49.89
CA ILE A 545 -3.26 -10.97 -50.51
C ILE A 545 -4.63 -11.49 -50.94
N LEU A 546 -4.68 -12.16 -52.11
CA LEU A 546 -5.83 -12.93 -52.56
C LEU A 546 -5.75 -14.37 -52.05
N ASP A 547 -6.66 -14.77 -51.17
CA ASP A 547 -6.85 -16.18 -50.87
C ASP A 547 -7.84 -16.82 -51.85
N SER A 548 -7.54 -18.03 -52.31
CA SER A 548 -8.36 -18.74 -53.29
C SER A 548 -9.74 -19.18 -52.79
N TYR A 549 -9.93 -19.29 -51.47
CA TYR A 549 -11.17 -19.73 -50.84
C TYR A 549 -11.98 -18.56 -50.27
N PHE A 550 -11.30 -17.58 -49.65
CA PHE A 550 -11.96 -16.49 -48.93
C PHE A 550 -11.94 -15.14 -49.67
N GLY A 551 -11.20 -15.05 -50.77
CA GLY A 551 -11.04 -13.81 -51.54
C GLY A 551 -9.92 -12.92 -50.99
N GLY A 552 -9.88 -11.66 -51.46
CA GLY A 552 -8.94 -10.66 -50.94
C GLY A 552 -9.48 -9.96 -49.70
N GLY A 553 -8.61 -9.28 -48.96
CA GLY A 553 -9.05 -8.38 -47.90
C GLY A 553 -9.93 -7.23 -48.42
N VAL A 554 -10.57 -6.52 -47.50
CA VAL A 554 -11.48 -5.40 -47.81
C VAL A 554 -11.03 -4.15 -47.06
N LEU A 555 -10.95 -3.02 -47.76
CA LEU A 555 -10.71 -1.69 -47.19
C LEU A 555 -11.97 -0.85 -47.32
N ASN A 556 -12.51 -0.39 -46.19
CA ASN A 556 -13.71 0.45 -46.12
C ASN A 556 -13.39 1.73 -45.36
N VAL A 557 -13.65 2.90 -45.99
CA VAL A 557 -13.53 4.23 -45.39
C VAL A 557 -12.21 4.43 -44.61
N CYS A 558 -11.09 4.05 -45.23
CA CYS A 558 -9.77 4.18 -44.64
C CYS A 558 -9.02 5.38 -45.23
N TYR A 559 -8.26 6.10 -44.40
CA TYR A 559 -7.67 7.38 -44.78
C TYR A 559 -6.17 7.46 -44.50
N TRP A 560 -5.46 8.33 -45.23
CA TRP A 560 -4.11 8.73 -44.85
C TRP A 560 -3.81 10.21 -45.12
N GLU A 561 -2.90 10.79 -44.34
CA GLU A 561 -2.48 12.19 -44.50
C GLU A 561 -1.01 12.38 -44.15
N ASN A 562 -0.26 13.16 -44.96
CA ASN A 562 1.07 13.67 -44.59
C ASN A 562 2.11 12.60 -44.18
N ASN A 563 1.98 11.37 -44.67
CA ASN A 563 2.85 10.26 -44.27
C ASN A 563 3.91 9.86 -45.31
N GLY A 564 4.07 10.68 -46.36
CA GLY A 564 5.10 10.52 -47.39
C GLY A 564 4.76 9.53 -48.50
N GLN A 565 3.57 8.93 -48.50
CA GLN A 565 3.15 7.98 -49.52
C GLN A 565 2.23 8.60 -50.59
N GLU A 566 2.43 8.18 -51.84
CA GLU A 566 1.61 8.61 -52.99
C GLU A 566 0.34 7.77 -53.15
N LYS A 567 0.35 6.54 -52.64
CA LYS A 567 -0.74 5.56 -52.74
C LYS A 567 -1.08 5.00 -51.37
N GLY A 568 -2.35 4.62 -51.17
CA GLY A 568 -2.84 4.03 -49.92
C GLY A 568 -2.42 2.58 -49.69
N ILE A 569 -2.20 1.84 -50.78
CA ILE A 569 -1.88 0.42 -50.77
C ILE A 569 -0.54 0.21 -51.48
N GLY A 570 0.37 -0.54 -50.85
CA GLY A 570 1.62 -0.96 -51.47
C GLY A 570 1.35 -1.93 -52.62
N THR A 571 1.05 -3.18 -52.29
CA THR A 571 0.76 -4.25 -53.25
C THR A 571 -0.68 -4.72 -53.09
N ASN A 572 -1.42 -4.85 -54.20
CA ASN A 572 -2.78 -5.38 -54.19
C ASN A 572 -2.88 -6.61 -55.11
N GLU A 573 -2.87 -7.80 -54.52
CA GLU A 573 -3.06 -9.08 -55.20
C GLU A 573 -4.53 -9.53 -55.14
N GLY A 574 -5.31 -9.01 -54.19
CA GLY A 574 -6.71 -9.35 -53.88
C GLY A 574 -7.76 -9.19 -54.99
N GLY A 575 -7.39 -8.69 -56.19
CA GLY A 575 -8.27 -8.60 -57.37
C GLY A 575 -9.45 -7.62 -57.27
N THR A 576 -9.82 -7.15 -56.08
CA THR A 576 -10.84 -6.12 -55.84
C THR A 576 -10.24 -4.71 -55.96
N VAL A 577 -11.03 -3.76 -56.45
CA VAL A 577 -10.67 -2.33 -56.39
C VAL A 577 -10.78 -1.89 -54.94
N LEU A 578 -9.66 -1.98 -54.23
CA LEU A 578 -9.50 -1.41 -52.90
C LEU A 578 -8.87 -0.04 -53.04
N GLU A 579 -9.50 0.95 -52.44
CA GLU A 579 -8.92 2.28 -52.30
C GLU A 579 -9.05 2.70 -50.84
N ALA A 580 -7.94 3.17 -50.28
CA ALA A 580 -8.02 4.10 -49.18
C ALA A 580 -8.02 5.51 -49.78
N THR A 581 -8.38 6.52 -49.00
CA THR A 581 -8.53 7.89 -49.47
C THR A 581 -7.49 8.81 -48.83
N LYS A 582 -6.75 9.54 -49.66
CA LYS A 582 -5.84 10.59 -49.16
C LYS A 582 -6.68 11.76 -48.64
N VAL A 583 -6.42 12.20 -47.42
CA VAL A 583 -6.89 13.49 -46.92
C VAL A 583 -5.95 14.55 -47.49
N ASP A 584 -6.47 15.37 -48.40
CA ASP A 584 -5.68 16.39 -49.10
C ASP A 584 -5.96 17.82 -48.59
N GLY A 585 -6.91 17.96 -47.67
CA GLY A 585 -7.33 19.24 -47.09
C GLY A 585 -8.19 20.10 -48.02
N THR A 586 -8.54 19.60 -49.21
CA THR A 586 -9.35 20.33 -50.21
C THR A 586 -10.58 19.53 -50.63
N THR A 587 -10.40 18.37 -51.27
CA THR A 587 -11.50 17.48 -51.69
C THR A 587 -11.93 16.57 -50.55
N VAL A 588 -10.97 16.13 -49.74
CA VAL A 588 -11.21 15.29 -48.57
C VAL A 588 -10.55 15.96 -47.37
N THR A 589 -11.38 16.30 -46.39
CA THR A 589 -10.97 16.88 -45.11
C THR A 589 -11.15 15.88 -43.98
N TRP A 590 -10.49 16.10 -42.84
CA TRP A 590 -10.74 15.30 -41.65
C TRP A 590 -12.18 15.36 -41.17
N GLN A 591 -12.87 16.49 -41.35
CA GLN A 591 -14.29 16.61 -41.04
C GLN A 591 -15.13 15.61 -41.84
N THR A 592 -14.97 15.60 -43.16
CA THR A 592 -15.69 14.66 -44.04
C THR A 592 -15.28 13.20 -43.82
N ALA A 593 -14.01 12.96 -43.48
CA ALA A 593 -13.53 11.62 -43.16
C ALA A 593 -14.14 11.09 -41.86
N ILE A 594 -14.24 11.93 -40.82
CA ILE A 594 -14.86 11.56 -39.54
C ILE A 594 -16.32 11.17 -39.72
N GLU A 595 -17.09 11.92 -40.51
CA GLU A 595 -18.50 11.59 -40.77
C GLU A 595 -18.64 10.18 -41.38
N ALA A 596 -17.82 9.87 -42.39
CA ALA A 596 -17.82 8.55 -43.03
C ALA A 596 -17.31 7.44 -42.10
N MET A 597 -16.25 7.71 -41.33
CA MET A 597 -15.70 6.76 -40.36
C MET A 597 -16.71 6.47 -39.25
N ASN A 598 -17.32 7.48 -38.64
CA ASN A 598 -18.29 7.32 -37.55
C ASN A 598 -19.55 6.60 -38.03
N ALA A 599 -20.07 6.90 -39.23
CA ALA A 599 -21.18 6.14 -39.81
C ALA A 599 -20.86 4.64 -39.94
N LYS A 600 -19.61 4.31 -40.29
CA LYS A 600 -19.15 2.91 -40.36
C LYS A 600 -18.99 2.30 -38.96
N LEU A 601 -18.48 3.04 -37.99
CA LEU A 601 -18.34 2.59 -36.60
C LEU A 601 -19.70 2.35 -35.93
N ASP A 602 -20.70 3.18 -36.23
CA ASP A 602 -22.09 2.98 -35.80
C ASP A 602 -22.68 1.71 -36.40
N TRP A 603 -22.45 1.47 -37.70
CA TRP A 603 -22.88 0.23 -38.35
C TRP A 603 -22.24 -1.01 -37.72
N LEU A 604 -20.98 -0.91 -37.32
CA LEU A 604 -20.25 -1.96 -36.60
C LEU A 604 -20.60 -2.06 -35.10
N ARG A 605 -21.31 -1.08 -34.54
CA ARG A 605 -21.68 -0.99 -33.12
C ARG A 605 -20.47 -1.02 -32.19
N THR A 606 -19.39 -0.31 -32.55
CA THR A 606 -18.17 -0.31 -31.73
C THR A 606 -18.34 0.40 -30.39
N GLY A 607 -19.27 1.37 -30.30
CA GLY A 607 -19.41 2.25 -29.13
C GLY A 607 -18.33 3.34 -29.05
N TRP A 608 -17.62 3.59 -30.16
CA TRP A 608 -16.55 4.58 -30.25
C TRP A 608 -16.72 5.45 -31.48
N HIS A 609 -16.45 6.74 -31.33
CA HIS A 609 -16.42 7.73 -32.42
C HIS A 609 -15.09 8.45 -32.49
N TYR A 610 -14.74 8.90 -33.69
CA TYR A 610 -13.74 9.91 -33.91
C TYR A 610 -14.31 11.31 -33.64
N GLU A 611 -13.51 12.15 -32.97
CA GLU A 611 -13.79 13.58 -32.76
C GLU A 611 -12.55 14.43 -33.06
N LEU A 612 -12.78 15.69 -33.46
CA LEU A 612 -11.74 16.74 -33.46
C LEU A 612 -11.89 17.52 -32.17
N LYS A 613 -10.90 17.44 -31.28
CA LYS A 613 -10.83 18.32 -30.11
C LYS A 613 -10.31 19.70 -30.52
N ASP A 614 -10.73 20.75 -29.83
CA ASP A 614 -10.27 22.12 -30.10
C ASP A 614 -8.74 22.20 -30.10
N GLY A 615 -8.16 22.60 -31.24
CA GLY A 615 -6.71 22.68 -31.44
C GLY A 615 -6.03 21.40 -31.96
N ASN A 616 -6.71 20.25 -31.98
CA ASN A 616 -6.21 19.04 -32.63
C ASN A 616 -6.45 19.10 -34.14
N ARG A 617 -5.37 18.91 -34.91
CA ARG A 617 -5.44 18.83 -36.38
C ARG A 617 -5.83 17.44 -36.89
N LEU A 618 -5.83 16.42 -36.02
CA LEU A 618 -6.12 15.03 -36.35
C LEU A 618 -7.29 14.53 -35.49
N PRO A 619 -8.12 13.62 -36.01
CA PRO A 619 -9.16 12.97 -35.24
C PRO A 619 -8.57 12.20 -34.05
N THR A 620 -9.35 12.00 -32.99
CA THR A 620 -9.02 11.09 -31.89
C THR A 620 -10.25 10.29 -31.51
N LEU A 621 -10.05 9.09 -30.97
CA LEU A 621 -11.15 8.23 -30.55
C LEU A 621 -11.72 8.66 -29.19
N LYS A 622 -13.03 8.51 -29.05
CA LYS A 622 -13.79 8.72 -27.82
C LYS A 622 -14.83 7.62 -27.66
N LYS A 623 -14.92 7.05 -26.45
CA LYS A 623 -15.97 6.12 -26.06
C LYS A 623 -17.28 6.89 -25.85
N LEU A 624 -18.37 6.40 -26.41
CA LEU A 624 -19.70 7.03 -26.37
C LEU A 624 -20.43 6.84 -25.04
#